data_AF-A0A813IDX8-F1
#
_entry.id   AF-A0A813IDX8-F1
#
_cell.length_a   1.000
_cell.length_b   1.000
_cell.length_c   1.000
_cell.angle_alpha   90.00
_cell.angle_beta   90.00
_cell.angle_gamma   90.00
#
_symmetry.space_group_name_H-M   'P 1'
#
loop_
_entity.id
_entity.type
_entity.pdbx_description
1 polymer ?
#
loop_
_entity_poly.entity_id
_entity_poly.type
_entity_poly.pdbx_seq_one_letter_code
_entity_poly.pdbx_strand_id
1 'polypeptide(L)'
;MLPPFGIMGRHETAEIPEPLPISLWCTVMGGCTCFATLIMWARLIDLAESTSTKVSYFFDRLCINQSDAELKQAGIDSIGAYLRNSDSMLVLWAPEYFTRLWCVFELAVFLERTQMQNSNASFITHTQK
;
A
#
# COMPACT_ATOMS: atom_id res chain seq x y z
N MET A 1 -40.34 -10.61 -59.06
CA MET A 1 -40.72 -9.22 -59.43
C MET A 1 -40.50 -8.35 -58.20
N LEU A 2 -39.38 -7.62 -58.19
CA LEU A 2 -39.04 -6.63 -57.16
C LEU A 2 -39.51 -5.25 -57.62
N PRO A 3 -40.17 -4.43 -56.79
CA PRO A 3 -40.35 -3.01 -57.07
C PRO A 3 -39.05 -2.20 -56.82
N PRO A 4 -38.95 -1.00 -57.40
CA PRO A 4 -37.69 -0.39 -57.80
C PRO A 4 -37.00 0.41 -56.69
N PHE A 5 -35.68 0.52 -56.86
CA PHE A 5 -34.78 1.46 -56.21
C PHE A 5 -35.36 2.90 -56.27
N GLY A 6 -35.82 3.41 -55.13
CA GLY A 6 -36.07 4.84 -54.90
C GLY A 6 -34.85 5.47 -54.22
N ILE A 7 -34.05 6.19 -55.00
CA ILE A 7 -33.02 7.11 -54.50
C ILE A 7 -33.70 8.39 -54.00
N MET A 8 -33.07 9.04 -53.02
CA MET A 8 -33.17 10.47 -52.68
C MET A 8 -34.02 10.79 -51.45
N GLY A 9 -33.39 10.71 -50.29
CA GLY A 9 -33.88 11.28 -49.03
C GLY A 9 -32.70 11.87 -48.25
N ARG A 10 -32.28 13.07 -48.69
CA ARG A 10 -31.66 14.16 -47.92
C ARG A 10 -30.99 13.75 -46.58
N HIS A 11 -29.66 13.86 -46.54
CA HIS A 11 -28.91 14.11 -45.31
C HIS A 11 -29.56 15.28 -44.55
N GLU A 12 -30.40 14.98 -43.56
CA GLU A 12 -30.69 15.90 -42.47
C GLU A 12 -29.43 15.93 -41.61
N THR A 13 -28.64 16.98 -41.78
CA THR A 13 -27.70 17.40 -40.73
C THR A 13 -28.54 17.74 -39.52
N ALA A 14 -28.75 16.75 -38.64
CA ALA A 14 -29.32 16.97 -37.32
C ALA A 14 -28.44 18.03 -36.65
N GLU A 15 -28.95 19.26 -36.59
CA GLU A 15 -28.37 20.33 -35.80
C GLU A 15 -28.20 19.79 -34.39
N ILE A 16 -26.94 19.65 -33.98
CA ILE A 16 -26.61 19.32 -32.60
C ILE A 16 -27.08 20.53 -31.78
N PRO A 17 -28.05 20.40 -30.88
CA PRO A 17 -28.55 21.52 -30.11
C PRO A 17 -27.39 22.12 -29.31
N GLU A 18 -27.25 23.45 -29.38
CA GLU A 18 -26.38 24.25 -28.53
C GLU A 18 -26.48 23.75 -27.07
N PRO A 19 -25.35 23.53 -26.37
CA PRO A 19 -25.40 23.04 -24.99
C PRO A 19 -26.20 24.04 -24.15
N LEU A 20 -27.38 23.61 -23.71
CA LEU A 20 -28.24 24.39 -22.82
C LEU A 20 -27.41 24.86 -21.61
N PRO A 21 -27.58 26.12 -21.15
CA PRO A 21 -26.83 26.63 -20.03
C PRO A 21 -27.07 25.74 -18.82
N ILE A 22 -26.01 25.06 -18.37
CA ILE A 22 -26.06 24.20 -17.20
C ILE A 22 -26.50 25.08 -16.04
N SER A 23 -27.68 24.80 -15.51
CA SER A 23 -28.26 25.62 -14.45
C SER A 23 -27.29 25.68 -13.28
N LEU A 24 -27.09 26.88 -12.72
CA LEU A 24 -26.18 27.13 -11.59
C LEU A 24 -26.43 26.14 -10.43
N TRP A 25 -27.69 25.75 -10.25
CA TRP A 25 -28.13 24.76 -9.27
C TRP A 25 -27.50 23.38 -9.46
N CYS A 26 -27.28 22.93 -10.70
CA CYS A 26 -26.65 21.64 -10.98
C CYS A 26 -25.17 21.65 -10.55
N THR A 27 -24.47 22.77 -10.71
CA THR A 27 -23.08 22.93 -10.27
C THR A 27 -22.98 23.00 -8.75
N VAL A 28 -23.89 23.73 -8.10
CA VAL A 28 -23.93 23.82 -6.62
C VAL A 28 -24.25 22.45 -6.01
N MET A 29 -25.27 21.77 -6.52
CA MET A 29 -25.66 20.46 -6.02
C MET A 29 -24.55 19.44 -6.24
N GLY A 30 -23.96 19.39 -7.44
CA GLY A 30 -22.82 18.53 -7.76
C GLY A 30 -21.63 18.77 -6.84
N GLY A 31 -21.25 20.04 -6.65
CA GLY A 31 -20.19 20.44 -5.72
C GLY A 31 -20.48 19.98 -4.30
N CYS A 32 -21.68 20.26 -3.77
CA CYS A 32 -22.08 19.84 -2.43
C CYS A 32 -22.01 18.32 -2.25
N THR A 33 -22.49 17.53 -3.21
CA THR A 33 -22.35 16.06 -3.15
C THR A 33 -20.90 15.62 -3.17
N CYS A 34 -20.06 16.18 -4.04
CA CYS A 34 -18.63 15.85 -4.07
C CYS A 34 -17.94 16.17 -2.73
N PHE A 35 -18.19 17.35 -2.17
CA PHE A 35 -17.64 17.72 -0.86
C PHE A 35 -18.17 16.82 0.26
N ALA A 36 -19.46 16.50 0.29
CA ALA A 36 -20.04 15.61 1.27
C ALA A 36 -19.46 14.19 1.17
N THR A 37 -19.27 13.67 -0.04
CA THR A 37 -18.62 12.37 -0.27
C THR A 37 -17.16 12.40 0.18
N LEU A 38 -16.39 13.45 -0.14
CA LEU A 38 -15.00 13.57 0.31
C LEU A 38 -14.90 13.68 1.84
N ILE A 39 -15.81 14.43 2.49
CA ILE A 39 -15.85 14.55 3.95
C ILE A 39 -16.23 13.22 4.58
N MET A 40 -17.28 12.56 4.10
CA MET A 40 -17.70 11.24 4.60
C MET A 40 -16.60 10.19 4.41
N TRP A 41 -15.91 10.23 3.28
CA TRP A 41 -14.80 9.33 2.99
C TRP A 41 -13.59 9.58 3.90
N ALA A 42 -13.22 10.85 4.14
CA ALA A 42 -12.15 11.19 5.09
C ALA A 42 -12.48 10.71 6.51
N ARG A 43 -13.72 10.91 6.98
CA ARG A 43 -14.15 10.44 8.30
C ARG A 43 -14.19 8.92 8.43
N LEU A 44 -14.54 8.22 7.35
CA LEU A 44 -14.48 6.75 7.31
C LEU A 44 -13.03 6.24 7.38
N ILE A 45 -12.09 6.93 6.72
CA ILE A 45 -10.66 6.59 6.80
C ILE A 45 -10.12 6.85 8.20
N ASP A 46 -10.46 7.98 8.83
CA ASP A 46 -10.03 8.28 10.20
C ASP A 46 -10.54 7.23 11.21
N LEU A 47 -11.80 6.78 11.05
CA LEU A 47 -12.39 5.73 11.89
C LEU A 47 -11.79 4.34 11.60
N ALA A 48 -11.50 4.05 10.32
CA ALA A 48 -10.81 2.83 9.92
C ALA A 48 -9.36 2.80 10.47
N GLU A 49 -8.67 3.94 10.48
CA GLU A 49 -7.33 4.07 11.03
C GLU A 49 -7.32 3.94 12.55
N SER A 50 -8.34 4.47 13.25
CA SER A 50 -8.48 4.31 14.70
C SER A 50 -8.76 2.87 15.14
N THR A 51 -9.30 2.03 14.24
CA THR A 51 -9.55 0.60 14.49
C THR A 51 -8.37 -0.27 14.01
N SER A 52 -7.52 0.27 13.13
CA SER A 52 -6.32 -0.38 12.66
C SER A 52 -5.29 -0.40 13.78
N THR A 53 -5.08 -1.57 14.38
CA THR A 53 -3.90 -1.81 15.22
C THR A 53 -2.67 -1.38 14.43
N LYS A 54 -1.97 -0.33 14.88
CA LYS A 54 -0.77 0.18 14.21
C LYS A 54 0.27 -0.93 14.10
N VAL A 55 0.32 -1.60 12.96
CA VAL A 55 1.40 -2.51 12.61
C VAL A 55 2.52 -1.66 12.03
N SER A 56 3.64 -1.59 12.74
CA SER A 56 4.84 -0.92 12.24
C SER A 56 5.60 -1.90 11.34
N TYR A 57 5.83 -1.50 10.09
CA TYR A 57 6.63 -2.27 9.14
C TYR A 57 7.96 -1.56 8.94
N PHE A 58 9.04 -2.33 9.03
CA PHE A 58 10.37 -1.85 8.73
C PHE A 58 10.79 -2.28 7.34
N PHE A 59 11.30 -1.33 6.57
CA PHE A 59 11.86 -1.58 5.26
C PHE A 59 13.17 -0.82 5.14
N ASP A 60 14.26 -1.56 4.97
CA ASP A 60 15.65 -1.06 4.95
C ASP A 60 15.82 0.22 4.13
N ARG A 61 15.27 0.24 2.91
CA ARG A 61 15.44 1.34 1.96
C ARG A 61 14.68 2.60 2.34
N LEU A 62 13.59 2.47 3.09
CA LEU A 62 12.75 3.60 3.52
C LEU A 62 13.20 4.15 4.87
N CYS A 63 13.73 3.29 5.74
CA CYS A 63 14.12 3.68 7.10
C CYS A 63 15.57 4.15 7.20
N ILE A 64 16.43 3.85 6.21
CA ILE A 64 17.83 4.26 6.18
C ILE A 64 18.01 5.41 5.18
N ASN A 65 18.62 6.51 5.65
CA ASN A 65 18.96 7.63 4.79
C ASN A 65 19.95 7.17 3.71
N GLN A 66 19.59 7.31 2.43
CA GLN A 66 20.44 6.89 1.31
C GLN A 66 21.40 8.00 0.84
N SER A 67 21.15 9.24 1.25
CA SER A 67 21.87 10.43 0.78
C SER A 67 23.05 10.81 1.68
N ASP A 68 22.88 10.64 3.00
CA ASP A 68 23.89 10.99 3.99
C ASP A 68 24.64 9.73 4.43
N ALA A 69 25.96 9.72 4.22
CA ALA A 69 26.81 8.57 4.50
C ALA A 69 26.91 8.25 6.01
N GLU A 70 26.92 9.26 6.89
CA GLU A 70 27.03 9.05 8.34
C GLU A 70 25.72 8.49 8.90
N LEU A 71 24.59 9.08 8.50
CA LEU A 71 23.27 8.59 8.90
C LEU A 71 22.96 7.22 8.30
N LYS A 72 23.47 6.93 7.10
CA LYS A 72 23.37 5.60 6.50
C LYS A 72 24.09 4.56 7.34
N GLN A 73 25.33 4.84 7.75
CA GLN A 73 26.11 3.90 8.56
C GLN A 73 25.45 3.68 9.92
N ALA A 74 25.01 4.74 10.59
CA ALA A 74 24.27 4.62 11.86
C ALA A 74 22.97 3.81 11.70
N GLY A 75 22.26 4.00 10.59
CA GLY A 75 21.09 3.19 10.23
C GLY A 75 21.44 1.71 10.07
N ILE A 76 22.52 1.41 9.33
CA ILE A 76 23.03 0.05 9.11
C ILE A 76 23.35 -0.64 10.44
N ASP A 77 24.08 0.04 11.31
CA ASP A 77 24.50 -0.49 12.62
C ASP A 77 23.29 -0.79 13.53
N SER A 78 22.19 -0.07 13.35
CA SER A 78 20.96 -0.25 14.14
C SER A 78 20.07 -1.43 13.69
N ILE A 79 20.25 -1.97 12.49
CA ILE A 79 19.32 -2.97 11.93
C ILE A 79 19.33 -4.29 12.71
N GLY A 80 20.50 -4.73 13.17
CA GLY A 80 20.58 -5.93 14.01
C GLY A 80 19.78 -5.79 15.31
N ALA A 81 19.72 -4.59 15.89
CA ALA A 81 18.88 -4.31 17.06
C ALA A 81 17.39 -4.27 16.68
N TYR A 82 17.04 -3.74 15.51
CA TYR A 82 15.67 -3.72 15.02
C TYR A 82 15.12 -5.13 14.75
N LEU A 83 15.89 -5.97 14.05
CA LEU A 83 15.51 -7.35 13.73
C LEU A 83 15.30 -8.20 14.99
N ARG A 84 16.13 -8.00 16.02
CA ARG A 84 15.96 -8.68 17.31
C ARG A 84 14.67 -8.31 18.05
N ASN A 85 14.12 -7.12 17.81
CA ASN A 85 12.88 -6.65 18.42
C ASN A 85 11.65 -6.85 17.52
N SER A 86 11.81 -7.34 16.29
CA SER A 86 10.70 -7.49 15.33
C SER A 86 9.89 -8.76 15.59
N ASP A 87 8.56 -8.71 15.62
CA ASP A 87 7.74 -9.91 15.89
C ASP A 87 7.79 -10.95 14.77
N SER A 88 7.96 -10.51 13.53
CA SER A 88 7.98 -11.37 12.35
C SER A 88 8.81 -10.72 11.24
N MET A 89 9.41 -11.55 10.38
CA MET A 89 10.18 -11.12 9.23
C MET A 89 9.58 -11.73 7.96
N LEU A 90 9.23 -10.90 6.99
CA LEU A 90 8.75 -11.35 5.68
C LEU A 90 9.92 -11.42 4.70
N VAL A 91 10.19 -12.62 4.18
CA VAL A 91 11.25 -12.85 3.20
C VAL A 91 10.63 -13.20 1.84
N LEU A 92 10.93 -12.38 0.84
CA LEU A 92 10.58 -12.68 -0.56
C LEU A 92 11.58 -13.71 -1.09
N TRP A 93 11.19 -14.98 -1.06
CA TRP A 93 12.05 -16.09 -1.44
C TRP A 93 12.27 -16.13 -2.96
N ALA A 94 13.40 -15.58 -3.40
CA ALA A 94 13.84 -15.57 -4.79
C ALA A 94 15.35 -15.88 -4.88
N PRO A 95 15.86 -16.45 -5.98
CA PRO A 95 17.29 -16.71 -6.15
C PRO A 95 18.15 -15.45 -5.98
N GLU A 96 17.64 -14.31 -6.43
CA GLU A 96 18.30 -13.01 -6.34
C GLU A 96 18.42 -12.52 -4.90
N TYR A 97 17.53 -12.97 -4.00
CA TYR A 97 17.53 -12.57 -2.59
C TYR A 97 18.84 -12.96 -1.91
N PHE A 98 19.36 -14.17 -2.19
CA PHE A 98 20.59 -14.69 -1.60
C PHE A 98 21.87 -14.13 -2.21
N THR A 99 21.77 -13.35 -3.29
CA THR A 99 22.95 -12.71 -3.91
C THR A 99 23.44 -11.50 -3.12
N ARG A 100 22.57 -10.90 -2.30
CA ARG A 100 22.88 -9.71 -1.51
C ARG A 100 23.29 -10.13 -0.11
N LEU A 101 24.55 -9.88 0.25
CA LEU A 101 25.12 -10.19 1.58
C LEU A 101 24.24 -9.68 2.72
N TRP A 102 23.69 -8.48 2.53
CA TRP A 102 22.80 -7.83 3.49
C TRP A 102 21.56 -8.66 3.82
N CYS A 103 20.84 -9.16 2.81
CA CYS A 103 19.64 -9.97 2.99
C CYS A 103 19.93 -11.28 3.74
N VAL A 104 21.09 -11.90 3.48
CA VAL A 104 21.53 -13.11 4.18
C VAL A 104 21.86 -12.81 5.65
N PHE A 105 22.51 -11.69 5.93
CA PHE A 105 22.79 -11.24 7.28
C PHE A 105 21.50 -11.03 8.09
N GLU A 106 20.52 -10.32 7.52
CA GLU A 106 19.23 -10.07 8.19
C GLU A 106 18.50 -11.38 8.54
N LEU A 107 18.47 -12.31 7.58
CA LEU A 107 17.86 -13.63 7.77
C LEU A 107 18.58 -14.44 8.85
N ALA A 108 19.92 -14.46 8.85
CA ALA A 108 20.70 -15.20 9.86
C ALA A 108 20.44 -14.68 11.27
N VAL A 109 20.42 -13.34 11.46
CA VAL A 109 20.15 -12.70 12.76
C VAL A 109 18.73 -13.02 13.24
N PHE A 110 17.73 -12.97 12.34
CA PHE A 110 16.37 -13.29 12.70
C PHE A 110 16.21 -14.78 13.10
N LEU A 111 16.85 -15.69 12.36
CA LEU A 111 16.82 -17.12 12.65
C LEU A 111 17.47 -17.46 13.99
N GLU A 112 18.64 -16.88 14.29
CA GLU A 112 19.32 -17.07 15.58
C GLU A 112 18.39 -16.72 16.75
N ARG A 113 17.72 -15.56 16.67
CA ARG A 113 16.76 -15.11 17.67
C ARG A 113 15.61 -16.11 17.84
N THR A 114 15.01 -16.58 16.74
CA THR A 114 13.91 -17.54 16.79
C THR A 114 14.35 -18.87 17.44
N GLN A 115 15.55 -19.36 17.14
CA GLN A 115 16.12 -20.56 17.76
C GLN A 115 16.32 -20.39 19.27
N MET A 116 16.83 -19.25 19.72
CA MET A 116 17.00 -18.94 21.14
C MET A 116 15.66 -18.88 21.88
N GLN A 117 14.65 -18.24 21.29
CA GLN A 117 13.32 -18.14 21.90
C GLN A 117 12.65 -19.51 22.07
N ASN A 118 12.76 -20.39 21.07
CA ASN A 118 12.24 -21.76 21.14
C ASN A 118 12.97 -22.60 22.20
N SER A 119 14.30 -22.46 22.28
CA SER A 119 15.12 -23.15 23.28
C SER A 119 14.73 -22.72 24.70
N ASN A 120 14.57 -21.42 24.94
CA ASN A 120 14.14 -20.89 26.24
C ASN A 120 12.73 -21.38 26.62
N ALA A 121 11.79 -21.38 25.67
CA ALA A 121 10.44 -21.89 25.90
C ALA A 121 10.45 -23.38 26.28
N SER A 122 11.26 -24.21 25.60
CA SER A 122 11.41 -25.62 25.94
C SER A 122 12.01 -25.82 27.35
N PHE A 123 13.05 -25.06 27.72
CA PHE A 123 13.67 -25.14 29.04
C PHE A 123 12.71 -24.77 30.17
N ILE A 124 11.91 -23.70 30.00
CA ILE A 124 10.89 -23.30 30.97
C ILE A 124 9.83 -24.39 31.15
N THR A 125 9.43 -25.05 30.05
CA THR A 125 8.44 -26.13 30.11
C THR A 125 8.97 -27.37 30.84
N HIS A 126 10.27 -27.67 30.71
CA HIS A 126 10.92 -28.81 31.38
C HIS A 126 11.26 -28.57 32.86
N THR A 127 11.39 -27.31 33.31
CA THR A 127 11.74 -26.96 34.69
C THR A 127 10.54 -26.77 35.63
N GLN A 128 9.31 -26.77 35.10
CA GLN A 128 8.07 -26.63 35.88
C GLN A 128 7.40 -27.97 36.26
N LYS A 129 8.16 -29.07 36.31
CA LYS A 129 7.65 -30.41 36.67
C LYS A 129 8.50 -31.04 37.76
#